data_AF-A0A6V7VKC2-F1
#
_entry.id   AF-A0A6V7VKC2-F1
#
_cell.length_a   1.000
_cell.length_b   1.000
_cell.length_c   1.000
_cell.angle_alpha   90.00
_cell.angle_beta   90.00
_cell.angle_gamma   90.00
#
_symmetry.space_group_name_H-M   'P 1'
#
loop_
_entity.id
_entity.type
_entity.pdbx_description
1 polymer ?
#
loop_
_entity_poly.entity_id
_entity_poly.type
_entity_poly.pdbx_seq_one_letter_code
_entity_poly.pdbx_strand_id
1 'polypeptide(L)'
;MPKEVKDKQYAVCDKTFCNNKNFFDQTLSCLNKGKEEGNHKKGLKRCNGECFVYRNSDGKVEQGCGDCQGKDSKDCYTCKKDYCNEEKNVYKHCWENNGRICKNKYVEECFTERTLTNEGNF
;
A
#
# COMPACT_ATOMS: atom_id res chain seq x y z
N MET A 1 -24.20 -13.95 -20.12
CA MET A 1 -23.40 -14.49 -19.00
C MET A 1 -22.14 -13.64 -18.86
N PRO A 2 -21.90 -12.97 -17.73
CA PRO A 2 -20.63 -12.29 -17.49
C PRO A 2 -19.55 -13.37 -17.36
N LYS A 3 -18.47 -13.26 -18.14
CA LYS A 3 -17.30 -14.13 -17.96
C LYS A 3 -16.65 -13.76 -16.63
N GLU A 4 -16.62 -14.68 -15.68
CA GLU A 4 -15.77 -14.54 -14.48
C GLU A 4 -14.31 -14.38 -14.95
N VAL A 5 -13.80 -13.16 -14.87
CA VAL A 5 -12.37 -12.92 -15.00
C VAL A 5 -11.75 -13.40 -13.69
N LYS A 6 -11.21 -14.63 -13.68
CA LYS A 6 -10.40 -15.10 -12.56
C LYS A 6 -9.10 -14.28 -12.56
N ASP A 7 -8.99 -13.36 -11.62
CA ASP A 7 -7.80 -12.56 -11.35
C ASP A 7 -6.61 -13.49 -10.99
N LYS A 8 -5.87 -13.97 -11.99
CA LYS A 8 -4.70 -14.84 -11.83
C LYS A 8 -3.44 -14.01 -11.60
N GLN A 9 -2.72 -14.31 -10.53
CA GLN A 9 -1.44 -13.66 -10.25
C GLN A 9 -0.41 -13.95 -11.35
N TYR A 10 0.43 -12.95 -11.66
CA TYR A 10 1.52 -13.05 -12.63
C TYR A 10 2.79 -12.36 -12.11
N ALA A 11 3.94 -12.79 -12.60
CA ALA A 11 5.23 -12.17 -12.33
C ALA A 11 5.85 -11.67 -13.65
N VAL A 12 6.56 -10.54 -13.60
CA VAL A 12 7.26 -9.97 -14.76
C VAL A 12 8.76 -10.17 -14.59
N CYS A 13 9.43 -10.59 -15.65
CA CYS A 13 10.87 -10.79 -15.68
C CYS A 13 11.46 -10.49 -17.07
N ASP A 14 12.66 -9.92 -17.06
CA ASP A 14 13.31 -9.43 -18.29
C ASP A 14 14.43 -10.36 -18.79
N LYS A 15 14.58 -11.54 -18.17
CA LYS A 15 15.60 -12.54 -18.53
C LYS A 15 15.03 -13.61 -19.46
N THR A 16 15.83 -14.11 -20.40
CA THR A 16 15.44 -15.26 -21.22
C THR A 16 15.16 -16.49 -20.33
N PHE A 17 14.10 -17.25 -20.63
CA PHE A 17 13.69 -18.46 -19.89
C PHE A 17 13.34 -18.25 -18.39
N CYS A 18 12.87 -17.05 -18.02
CA CYS A 18 12.46 -16.76 -16.64
C CYS A 18 11.03 -17.21 -16.28
N ASN A 19 10.25 -17.70 -17.25
CA ASN A 19 8.89 -18.20 -17.09
C ASN A 19 8.81 -19.59 -16.44
N ASN A 20 9.47 -19.78 -15.30
CA ASN A 20 9.48 -21.04 -14.57
C ASN A 20 8.80 -20.92 -13.19
N LYS A 21 8.33 -22.06 -12.66
CA LYS A 21 7.63 -22.12 -11.36
C LYS A 21 8.49 -21.58 -10.21
N ASN A 22 9.79 -21.91 -10.20
CA ASN A 22 10.69 -21.46 -9.15
C ASN A 22 10.79 -19.92 -9.09
N PHE A 23 10.88 -19.25 -10.25
CA PHE A 23 10.84 -17.80 -10.33
C PHE A 23 9.52 -17.24 -9.76
N PHE A 24 8.38 -17.80 -10.17
CA PHE A 24 7.08 -17.36 -9.68
C PHE A 24 6.92 -17.53 -8.16
N ASP A 25 7.37 -18.66 -7.62
CA ASP A 25 7.29 -18.96 -6.19
C ASP A 25 8.19 -18.05 -5.36
N GLN A 26 9.36 -17.66 -5.89
CA GLN A 26 10.33 -16.78 -5.22
C GLN A 26 9.97 -15.29 -5.30
N THR A 27 9.03 -14.90 -6.15
CA THR A 27 8.58 -13.49 -6.24
C THR A 27 7.75 -13.09 -5.01
N LEU A 28 7.74 -11.81 -4.67
CA LEU A 28 7.07 -11.29 -3.47
C LEU A 28 5.61 -10.94 -3.76
N SER A 29 4.67 -11.32 -2.90
CA SER A 29 3.29 -10.81 -2.96
C SER A 29 3.16 -9.56 -2.11
N CYS A 30 2.69 -8.45 -2.68
CA CYS A 30 2.38 -7.23 -1.93
C CYS A 30 0.87 -6.95 -1.95
N LEU A 31 0.40 -6.20 -0.96
CA LEU A 31 -0.91 -5.55 -1.04
C LEU A 31 -0.85 -4.48 -2.13
N ASN A 32 -1.91 -4.37 -2.93
CA ASN A 32 -2.09 -3.27 -3.88
C ASN A 32 -3.35 -2.50 -3.52
N LYS A 33 -3.17 -1.21 -3.21
CA LYS A 33 -4.24 -0.23 -3.03
C LYS A 33 -3.94 0.88 -4.04
N GLY A 34 -4.73 0.92 -5.10
CA GLY A 34 -4.60 1.93 -6.14
C GLY A 34 -5.05 3.31 -5.66
N LYS A 35 -4.92 4.31 -6.54
CA LYS A 35 -5.43 5.68 -6.29
C LYS A 35 -6.96 5.76 -6.24
N GLU A 36 -7.71 4.67 -6.32
CA GLU A 36 -9.17 4.68 -6.17
C GLU A 36 -9.55 3.81 -4.98
N GLU A 37 -10.40 4.38 -4.11
CA GLU A 37 -10.79 3.81 -2.84
C GLU A 37 -11.64 2.55 -3.02
N GLY A 38 -11.47 1.58 -2.12
CA GLY A 38 -12.57 0.64 -1.84
C GLY A 38 -12.19 -0.82 -1.62
N ASN A 39 -11.07 -1.35 -2.12
CA ASN A 39 -10.75 -2.77 -1.89
C ASN A 39 -9.25 -3.04 -1.81
N HIS A 40 -8.76 -3.49 -0.65
CA HIS A 40 -7.48 -4.17 -0.54
C HIS A 40 -7.53 -5.43 -1.40
N LYS A 41 -6.95 -5.40 -2.60
CA LYS A 41 -6.80 -6.60 -3.42
C LYS A 41 -5.38 -7.10 -3.25
N LYS A 42 -5.23 -8.42 -3.07
CA LYS A 42 -3.93 -9.08 -3.27
C LYS A 42 -3.40 -8.62 -4.62
N GLY A 43 -2.16 -8.15 -4.68
CA GLY A 43 -1.60 -7.69 -5.94
C GLY A 43 -1.67 -8.78 -7.00
N LEU A 44 -2.29 -8.47 -8.14
CA LEU A 44 -2.28 -9.36 -9.31
C LEU A 44 -0.85 -9.55 -9.83
N LYS A 45 -0.05 -8.49 -9.75
CA LYS A 45 1.37 -8.50 -10.09
C LYS A 45 2.21 -8.86 -8.86
N ARG A 46 3.11 -9.84 -9.01
CA ARG A 46 4.16 -10.17 -8.04
C ARG A 46 5.34 -9.21 -8.18
N CYS A 47 6.02 -8.95 -7.07
CA CYS A 47 7.05 -7.92 -6.95
C CYS A 47 8.45 -8.55 -6.92
N ASN A 48 9.40 -7.92 -7.60
CA ASN A 48 10.80 -8.31 -7.59
C ASN A 48 11.54 -7.45 -6.56
N GLY A 49 11.46 -7.83 -5.28
CA GLY A 49 12.30 -7.25 -4.22
C GLY A 49 11.54 -6.81 -2.97
N GLU A 50 10.75 -5.74 -3.08
CA GLU A 50 10.20 -5.03 -1.93
C GLU A 50 8.73 -4.64 -2.13
N CYS A 51 8.01 -4.55 -1.01
CA CYS A 51 6.70 -3.92 -0.91
C CYS A 51 6.84 -2.57 -0.21
N PHE A 52 6.04 -1.59 -0.62
CA PHE A 52 5.89 -0.33 0.10
C PHE A 52 4.44 -0.11 0.54
N VAL A 53 4.30 0.64 1.62
CA VAL A 53 3.08 1.36 1.98
C VAL A 53 3.45 2.81 2.24
N TYR A 54 2.66 3.73 1.69
CA TYR A 54 2.91 5.16 1.75
C TYR A 54 1.61 5.91 2.04
N ARG A 55 1.62 6.83 3.01
CA ARG A 55 0.58 7.83 3.22
C ARG A 55 1.02 9.16 2.63
N ASN A 56 0.28 9.63 1.62
CA ASN A 56 0.58 10.91 0.98
C ASN A 56 0.19 12.10 1.87
N SER A 57 0.55 13.30 1.44
CA SER A 57 0.25 14.55 2.17
C SER A 57 -1.24 14.80 2.39
N ASP A 58 -2.12 14.13 1.63
CA ASP A 58 -3.57 14.22 1.75
C ASP A 58 -4.18 13.15 2.67
N GLY A 59 -3.33 12.37 3.35
CA GLY A 59 -3.77 11.31 4.25
C GLY A 59 -4.13 10.00 3.53
N LYS A 60 -4.03 9.93 2.20
CA LYS A 60 -4.37 8.74 1.41
C LYS A 60 -3.25 7.71 1.41
N VAL A 61 -3.63 6.44 1.50
CA VAL A 61 -2.69 5.32 1.53
C VAL A 61 -2.56 4.65 0.17
N GLU A 62 -1.32 4.52 -0.28
CA GLU A 62 -0.88 3.79 -1.46
C GLU A 62 -0.06 2.57 -1.03
N GLN A 63 -0.28 1.43 -1.68
CA GLN A 63 0.43 0.17 -1.41
C GLN A 63 0.82 -0.48 -2.73
N GLY A 64 2.03 -1.04 -2.81
CA GLY A 64 2.42 -1.85 -3.95
C GLY A 64 3.86 -2.34 -3.95
N CYS A 65 4.35 -2.72 -5.13
CA CYS A 65 5.74 -3.11 -5.34
C CYS A 65 6.66 -1.88 -5.34
N GLY A 66 7.83 -2.00 -4.71
CA GLY A 66 8.85 -0.95 -4.69
C GLY A 66 9.24 -0.53 -3.28
N ASP A 67 9.81 0.65 -3.18
CA ASP A 67 10.42 1.21 -1.98
C ASP A 67 9.97 2.66 -1.73
N CYS A 68 10.44 3.22 -0.62
CA CYS A 68 10.03 4.52 -0.10
C CYS A 68 10.88 5.70 -0.58
N GLN A 69 11.43 5.68 -1.80
CA GLN A 69 12.47 6.61 -2.29
C GLN A 69 12.32 8.06 -1.78
N GLY A 70 13.18 8.47 -0.83
CA GLY A 70 13.24 9.83 -0.28
C GLY A 70 12.02 10.30 0.53
N LYS A 71 11.06 9.41 0.83
CA LYS A 71 9.86 9.71 1.62
C LYS A 71 10.18 9.68 3.12
N ASP A 72 9.44 10.47 3.89
CA ASP A 72 9.48 10.46 5.35
C ASP A 72 9.16 9.05 5.89
N SER A 73 9.96 8.55 6.83
CA SER A 73 9.83 7.21 7.40
C SER A 73 8.58 7.02 8.28
N LYS A 74 7.94 8.12 8.70
CA LYS A 74 6.61 8.08 9.32
C LYS A 74 5.52 7.86 8.28
N ASP A 75 5.72 8.37 7.07
CA ASP A 75 4.72 8.30 6.00
C ASP A 75 4.92 7.08 5.12
N CYS A 76 6.09 6.44 5.14
CA CYS A 76 6.41 5.34 4.26
C CYS A 76 7.16 4.22 4.94
N TYR A 77 6.77 2.98 4.63
CA TYR A 77 7.41 1.77 5.12
C TYR A 77 7.66 0.76 3.99
N THR A 78 8.91 0.27 3.91
CA THR A 78 9.36 -0.76 2.96
C THR A 78 9.58 -2.10 3.69
N CYS A 79 9.22 -3.21 3.05
CA CYS A 79 9.40 -4.55 3.63
C CYS A 79 9.54 -5.66 2.57
N LYS A 80 9.99 -6.86 2.99
CA LYS A 80 10.39 -7.99 2.12
C LYS A 80 9.65 -9.31 2.40
N LYS A 81 8.49 -9.25 3.05
CA LYS A 81 7.68 -10.44 3.37
C LYS A 81 6.34 -10.35 2.65
N ASP A 82 5.74 -11.49 2.33
CA ASP A 82 4.43 -11.49 1.65
C ASP A 82 3.41 -10.67 2.45
N TYR A 83 2.74 -9.76 1.76
CA TYR A 83 1.69 -8.86 2.26
C TYR A 83 2.10 -8.01 3.47
N CYS A 84 3.41 -7.74 3.62
CA CYS A 84 3.94 -7.02 4.78
C CYS A 84 3.63 -5.52 4.80
N ASN A 85 3.20 -4.95 3.68
CA ASN A 85 2.98 -3.53 3.50
C ASN A 85 1.61 -3.07 4.02
N GLU A 86 1.23 -3.48 5.23
CA GLU A 86 -0.03 -3.09 5.86
C GLU A 86 -0.05 -1.60 6.24
N GLU A 87 -1.23 -0.98 6.15
CA GLU A 87 -1.44 0.44 6.47
C GLU A 87 -0.98 0.81 7.89
N LYS A 88 -1.07 -0.13 8.84
CA LYS A 88 -0.64 0.09 10.23
C LYS A 88 0.85 0.38 10.43
N ASN A 89 1.66 0.15 9.39
CA ASN A 89 3.09 0.38 9.44
C ASN A 89 3.49 1.85 9.14
N VAL A 90 2.53 2.69 8.78
CA VAL A 90 2.74 4.14 8.60
C VAL A 90 1.85 4.93 9.55
N TYR A 91 2.27 6.17 9.84
CA TYR A 91 1.58 7.07 10.73
C TYR A 91 0.29 7.57 10.07
N LYS A 92 -0.72 7.82 10.90
CA LYS A 92 -1.93 8.53 10.50
C LYS A 92 -1.63 10.02 10.43
N HIS A 93 -2.24 10.70 9.47
CA HIS A 93 -2.23 12.16 9.41
C HIS A 93 -3.52 12.64 10.03
N CYS A 94 -3.40 13.34 11.16
CA CYS A 94 -4.53 13.68 12.00
C CYS A 94 -4.62 15.19 12.20
N TRP A 95 -5.84 15.70 12.29
CA TRP A 95 -6.06 17.10 12.61
C TRP A 95 -6.05 17.31 14.12
N GLU A 96 -5.33 18.34 14.56
CA GLU A 96 -5.49 18.91 15.89
C GLU A 96 -6.61 19.95 15.91
N ASN A 97 -7.17 20.24 17.09
CA ASN A 97 -8.24 21.24 17.30
C ASN A 97 -7.89 22.66 16.81
N ASN A 98 -6.62 22.93 16.53
CA ASN A 98 -6.10 24.22 16.05
C ASN A 98 -5.87 24.24 14.51
N GLY A 99 -6.28 23.21 13.77
CA GLY A 99 -6.05 23.09 12.34
C GLY A 99 -4.62 22.70 11.94
N ARG A 100 -3.79 22.24 12.88
CA ARG A 100 -2.48 21.63 12.56
C ARG A 100 -2.62 20.17 12.22
N ILE A 101 -1.67 19.67 11.44
CA ILE A 101 -1.58 18.25 11.09
C ILE A 101 -0.50 17.61 11.96
N CYS A 102 -0.89 16.63 12.76
CA CYS A 102 0.03 15.77 13.50
C CYS A 102 0.16 14.41 12.81
N LYS A 103 1.33 13.78 12.99
CA LYS A 103 1.58 12.41 12.55
C LYS A 103 1.56 11.52 13.79
N ASN A 104 0.49 10.75 13.95
CA ASN A 104 0.31 9.84 15.07
C ASN A 104 0.57 8.40 14.65
N LYS A 105 1.02 7.55 15.58
CA LYS A 105 1.14 6.12 15.28
C LYS A 105 -0.25 5.57 14.94
N TYR A 106 -0.31 4.48 14.18
CA TYR A 106 -1.59 3.92 13.73
C TYR A 106 -2.56 3.56 14.87
N VAL A 107 -2.05 3.16 16.03
CA VAL A 107 -2.86 2.78 17.20
C VAL A 107 -3.29 3.97 18.06
N GLU A 108 -2.71 5.16 17.82
CA GLU A 108 -3.02 6.35 18.59
C GLU A 108 -4.32 6.98 18.06
N GLU A 109 -5.09 7.55 18.99
CA GLU A 109 -6.34 8.23 18.66
C GLU A 109 -6.06 9.53 17.89
N CYS A 110 -7.03 9.91 17.08
CA CYS A 110 -7.04 11.13 16.31
C CYS A 110 -8.38 11.82 16.51
N PHE A 111 -8.37 13.14 16.66
CA PHE A 111 -9.62 13.91 16.70
C PHE A 111 -10.41 13.70 15.40
N THR A 112 -9.73 13.82 14.25
CA THR A 112 -10.21 13.29 12.97
C THR A 112 -9.03 12.92 12.07
N GLU A 113 -9.16 11.81 11.34
CA GLU A 113 -8.18 11.38 10.33
C GLU A 113 -8.38 12.18 9.04
N ARG A 114 -7.28 12.62 8.41
CA ARG A 114 -7.37 13.39 7.16
C ARG A 114 -7.83 12.48 6.01
N THR A 115 -8.84 12.93 5.29
CA THR A 115 -9.33 12.30 4.04
C THR A 115 -9.23 13.30 2.88
N LEU A 116 -9.46 12.84 1.64
CA LEU A 116 -9.43 13.70 0.45
C LEU A 116 -10.48 14.83 0.50
N THR A 117 -11.68 14.53 1.00
CA THR A 117 -12.80 15.49 1.05
C THR A 117 -12.94 16.17 2.40
N ASN A 118 -12.30 15.65 3.46
CA ASN A 118 -12.50 16.07 4.85
C ASN A 118 -13.99 16.09 5.26
N GLU A 119 -14.86 15.36 4.56
CA GLU A 119 -16.25 15.22 4.96
C GLU A 119 -16.30 14.30 6.19
N GLY A 120 -16.71 14.87 7.33
CA GLY A 120 -17.01 14.08 8.51
C GLY A 120 -18.24 13.23 8.21
N ASN A 121 -18.13 11.91 8.40
CA ASN A 121 -19.31 11.05 8.51
C ASN A 121 -19.98 11.38 9.85
N PHE A 122 -20.76 12.46 9.88
CA PHE A 122 -21.68 12.81 10.96
C PHE A 122 -23.05 12.20 10.69
#